data_AF-A0AAU2SB85-F1
#
_entry.id   AF-A0AAU2SB85-F1
#
_cell.length_a   1.000
_cell.length_b   1.000
_cell.length_c   1.000
_cell.angle_alpha   90.00
_cell.angle_beta   90.00
_cell.angle_gamma   90.00
#
_symmetry.space_group_name_H-M   'P 1'
#
loop_
_entity.id
_entity.type
_entity.pdbx_description
1 polymer ?
#
loop_
_entity_poly.entity_id
_entity_poly.type
_entity_poly.pdbx_seq_one_letter_code
_entity_poly.pdbx_strand_id
1 'polypeptide(L)'
;MAKTGYGKRSVGDEDPYVDPDFAHLSPREREIAVFVDHLEEGHAMGYKAIAAEHPMYGQQAVRTSMGRITLAGHLRWIKEHITVEDNSMRWVTRTYWSRTPMSPEWWADFTRDRNGKDVTEDHLPGLARVEEAVDEAEEQAPETDEPAVGAEPPAEQPSEAYQTLAEVRAADPRMPLSDIECRDLEFLAAEWLYRGATPQDITKALTDGLPPAVTNPGGFARTRLESKMPPKKAKIRQKAARRAHVTRVLMACGICDADERTKKIVNGLCDECLAQIEAEGPVWVYQDPVPDTFLLAPRNGAARPGADAVTAPGPRDADGRLPGADEVIDVTERVEAIRRAAGLRSWR
;
A
#
# COMPACT_ATOMS: atom_id res chain seq x y z
N MET A 1 3.63 5.51 0.28
CA MET A 1 2.62 4.43 0.18
C MET A 1 2.98 3.26 1.08
N ALA A 2 1.99 2.63 1.73
CA ALA A 2 2.22 1.43 2.54
C ALA A 2 2.39 0.18 1.66
N LYS A 3 2.89 -0.92 2.26
CA LYS A 3 2.80 -2.25 1.62
C LYS A 3 1.33 -2.58 1.35
N THR A 4 1.07 -3.27 0.25
CA THR A 4 -0.29 -3.58 -0.21
C THR A 4 -1.08 -4.35 0.87
N GLY A 5 -2.26 -3.84 1.24
CA GLY A 5 -3.09 -4.38 2.33
C GLY A 5 -2.96 -3.61 3.66
N TYR A 6 -1.90 -2.82 3.83
CA TYR A 6 -1.68 -1.92 4.96
C TYR A 6 -1.99 -0.48 4.57
N GLY A 7 -2.15 0.39 5.57
CA GLY A 7 -2.36 1.83 5.37
C GLY A 7 -3.76 2.31 5.74
N LYS A 8 -3.98 3.62 5.56
CA LYS A 8 -5.23 4.29 5.92
C LYS A 8 -6.39 3.69 5.15
N ARG A 9 -7.48 3.41 5.88
CA ARG A 9 -8.76 2.98 5.33
C ARG A 9 -9.90 3.80 5.87
N SER A 10 -10.42 4.73 5.08
CA SER A 10 -11.57 5.53 5.48
C SER A 10 -12.83 4.66 5.56
N VAL A 11 -13.63 4.84 6.61
CA VAL A 11 -14.88 4.10 6.78
C VAL A 11 -16.07 4.96 6.36
N GLY A 12 -16.39 4.90 5.07
CA GLY A 12 -17.57 5.54 4.47
C GLY A 12 -17.25 6.69 3.51
N ASP A 13 -18.28 7.14 2.79
CA ASP A 13 -18.26 8.37 1.99
C ASP A 13 -18.52 9.56 2.93
N GLU A 14 -17.47 10.10 3.52
CA GLU A 14 -17.56 11.25 4.42
C GLU A 14 -17.37 12.56 3.63
N ASP A 15 -18.25 13.54 3.88
CA ASP A 15 -18.17 14.90 3.32
C ASP A 15 -16.80 15.56 3.59
N PRO A 16 -16.35 16.52 2.76
CA PRO A 16 -15.06 17.19 2.93
C PRO A 16 -14.87 17.76 4.34
N TYR A 17 -13.62 17.71 4.85
CA TYR A 17 -13.24 18.18 6.18
C TYR A 17 -13.84 19.54 6.54
N VAL A 18 -14.36 19.65 7.77
CA VAL A 18 -14.75 20.92 8.39
C VAL A 18 -14.03 21.11 9.73
N ASP A 19 -13.68 22.37 10.03
CA ASP A 19 -12.92 22.76 11.24
C ASP A 19 -13.43 22.18 12.59
N PRO A 20 -14.75 21.92 12.83
CA PRO A 20 -15.20 21.34 14.08
C PRO A 20 -14.94 19.83 14.27
N ASP A 21 -14.56 19.06 13.24
CA ASP A 21 -14.51 17.59 13.30
C ASP A 21 -13.61 17.03 14.42
N PHE A 22 -12.52 17.76 14.73
CA PHE A 22 -11.52 17.38 15.73
C PHE A 22 -11.46 18.34 16.92
N ALA A 23 -12.49 19.18 17.12
CA ALA A 23 -12.51 20.20 18.16
C ALA A 23 -12.45 19.63 19.59
N HIS A 24 -12.87 18.38 19.78
CA HIS A 24 -12.86 17.67 21.07
C HIS A 24 -11.50 17.08 21.44
N LEU A 25 -10.55 17.03 20.49
CA LEU A 25 -9.18 16.58 20.73
C LEU A 25 -8.31 17.73 21.27
N SER A 26 -7.25 17.39 22.02
CA SER A 26 -6.26 18.40 22.43
C SER A 26 -5.53 18.98 21.22
N PRO A 27 -4.87 20.15 21.33
CA PRO A 27 -4.22 20.80 20.18
C PRO A 27 -3.27 19.89 19.40
N ARG A 28 -2.46 19.09 20.10
CA ARG A 28 -1.53 18.12 19.49
C ARG A 28 -2.27 17.00 18.75
N GLU A 29 -3.27 16.41 19.39
CA GLU A 29 -4.04 15.32 18.80
C GLU A 29 -4.86 15.80 17.60
N ARG A 30 -5.40 17.02 17.67
CA ARG A 30 -6.10 17.67 16.56
C ARG A 30 -5.18 17.86 15.36
N GLU A 31 -3.99 18.41 15.56
CA GLU A 31 -3.01 18.63 14.49
C GLU A 31 -2.63 17.30 13.80
N ILE A 32 -2.39 16.25 14.59
CA ILE A 32 -2.08 14.91 14.05
C ILE A 32 -3.30 14.29 13.38
N ALA A 33 -4.52 14.47 13.91
CA ALA A 33 -5.75 13.96 13.30
C ALA A 33 -6.02 14.63 11.94
N VAL A 34 -5.83 15.95 11.84
CA VAL A 34 -5.90 16.68 10.56
C VAL A 34 -4.85 16.15 9.58
N PHE A 35 -3.60 15.96 10.03
CA PHE A 35 -2.56 15.37 9.19
C PHE A 35 -2.98 14.00 8.65
N VAL A 36 -3.49 13.11 9.51
CA VAL A 36 -3.96 11.78 9.12
C VAL A 36 -5.17 11.86 8.19
N ASP A 37 -6.10 12.80 8.40
CA ASP A 37 -7.28 12.97 7.58
C ASP A 37 -6.94 13.36 6.12
N HIS A 38 -5.85 14.11 5.92
CA HIS A 38 -5.37 14.49 4.60
C HIS A 38 -4.56 13.40 3.89
N LEU A 39 -4.18 12.31 4.57
CA LEU A 39 -3.55 11.18 3.93
C LEU A 39 -4.53 10.49 2.98
N GLU A 40 -4.09 10.16 1.76
CA GLU A 40 -4.91 9.38 0.83
C GLU A 40 -5.03 7.92 1.30
N GLU A 41 -6.06 7.23 0.82
CA GLU A 41 -6.28 5.81 1.05
C GLU A 41 -5.00 4.99 0.74
N GLY A 42 -4.62 4.08 1.64
CA GLY A 42 -3.42 3.25 1.51
C GLY A 42 -2.09 3.90 1.91
N HIS A 43 -2.08 5.14 2.41
CA HIS A 43 -0.89 5.74 3.03
C HIS A 43 -0.52 5.04 4.34
N ALA A 44 0.78 5.04 4.69
CA ALA A 44 1.26 4.33 5.89
C ALA A 44 0.79 5.01 7.19
N MET A 45 0.09 4.24 8.03
CA MET A 45 -0.52 4.72 9.29
C MET A 45 0.28 4.37 10.54
N GLY A 46 1.48 3.80 10.39
CA GLY A 46 2.34 3.50 11.54
C GLY A 46 2.89 4.78 12.16
N TYR A 47 2.93 4.87 13.49
CA TYR A 47 3.40 6.07 14.20
C TYR A 47 4.80 6.52 13.77
N LYS A 48 5.69 5.59 13.39
CA LYS A 48 7.03 5.93 12.87
C LYS A 48 6.97 6.60 11.50
N ALA A 49 6.08 6.14 10.62
CA ALA A 49 5.90 6.70 9.29
C ALA A 49 5.28 8.10 9.37
N ILE A 50 4.25 8.26 10.19
CA ILE A 50 3.63 9.56 10.44
C ILE A 50 4.65 10.51 11.07
N ALA A 51 5.38 10.12 12.10
CA ALA A 51 6.38 10.97 12.75
C ALA A 51 7.58 11.34 11.85
N ALA A 52 7.87 10.55 10.82
CA ALA A 52 8.90 10.92 9.86
C ALA A 52 8.43 12.10 8.99
N GLU A 53 7.16 12.18 8.65
CA GLU A 53 6.63 13.22 7.75
C GLU A 53 6.00 14.41 8.50
N HIS A 54 5.64 14.22 9.78
CA HIS A 54 4.99 15.26 10.56
C HIS A 54 5.97 16.41 10.88
N PRO A 55 5.58 17.68 10.65
CA PRO A 55 6.50 18.82 10.79
C PRO A 55 6.91 19.11 12.24
N MET A 56 6.03 18.87 13.21
CA MET A 56 6.20 19.32 14.60
C MET A 56 6.52 18.24 15.63
N TYR A 57 6.04 16.99 15.46
CA TYR A 57 6.03 15.98 16.52
C TYR A 57 6.86 14.74 16.16
N GLY A 58 7.66 14.28 17.11
CA GLY A 58 8.47 13.07 17.01
C GLY A 58 7.71 11.77 17.30
N GLN A 59 8.42 10.64 17.23
CA GLN A 59 7.81 9.29 17.28
C GLN A 59 6.98 9.04 18.55
N GLN A 60 7.45 9.49 19.72
CA GLN A 60 6.72 9.28 20.97
C GLN A 60 5.42 10.09 21.01
N ALA A 61 5.46 11.37 20.62
CA ALA A 61 4.28 12.23 20.56
C ALA A 61 3.21 11.68 19.60
N VAL A 62 3.63 11.22 18.43
CA VAL A 62 2.73 10.63 17.45
C VAL A 62 2.14 9.31 17.97
N ARG A 63 2.95 8.44 18.59
CA ARG A 63 2.47 7.18 19.17
C ARG A 63 1.37 7.41 20.23
N THR A 64 1.59 8.31 21.17
CA THR A 64 0.60 8.63 22.21
C THR A 64 -0.65 9.27 21.61
N SER A 65 -0.48 10.22 20.69
CA SER A 65 -1.60 10.92 20.07
C SER A 65 -2.46 9.97 19.24
N MET A 66 -1.85 9.04 18.48
CA MET A 66 -2.57 7.96 17.80
C MET A 66 -3.38 7.08 18.76
N GLY A 67 -2.85 6.82 19.96
CA GLY A 67 -3.59 6.15 21.03
C GLY A 67 -4.82 6.93 21.50
N ARG A 68 -4.67 8.23 21.72
CA ARG A 68 -5.79 9.09 22.16
C ARG A 68 -6.84 9.30 21.09
N ILE A 69 -6.43 9.41 19.83
CA ILE A 69 -7.32 9.43 18.67
C ILE A 69 -8.07 8.09 18.52
N THR A 70 -7.43 6.97 18.86
CA THR A 70 -8.07 5.64 18.95
C THR A 70 -9.14 5.60 20.05
N LEU A 71 -8.84 6.16 21.23
CA LEU A 71 -9.80 6.25 22.35
C LEU A 71 -10.97 7.17 22.05
N ALA A 72 -10.73 8.26 21.33
CA ALA A 72 -11.75 9.20 20.87
C ALA A 72 -12.68 8.60 19.78
N GLY A 73 -12.32 7.44 19.21
CA GLY A 73 -13.20 6.70 18.29
C GLY A 73 -12.96 6.99 16.80
N HIS A 74 -11.89 7.68 16.43
CA HIS A 74 -11.56 7.94 15.02
C HIS A 74 -10.75 6.81 14.36
N LEU A 75 -10.08 5.98 15.16
CA LEU A 75 -9.16 4.96 14.66
C LEU A 75 -9.48 3.58 15.24
N ARG A 76 -9.44 2.56 14.39
CA ARG A 76 -9.45 1.15 14.82
C ARG A 76 -8.45 0.30 14.08
N TRP A 77 -7.84 -0.62 14.82
CA TRP A 77 -7.02 -1.69 14.26
C TRP A 77 -7.82 -2.98 14.33
N ILE A 78 -7.97 -3.63 13.18
CA ILE A 78 -8.73 -4.87 13.05
C ILE A 78 -7.84 -5.91 12.36
N LYS A 79 -7.68 -7.06 13.01
CA LYS A 79 -7.02 -8.22 12.41
C LYS A 79 -8.03 -9.03 11.64
N GLU A 80 -7.79 -9.18 10.34
CA GLU A 80 -8.60 -9.99 9.44
C GLU A 80 -7.82 -11.26 9.08
N HIS A 81 -8.42 -12.41 9.33
CA HIS A 81 -7.93 -13.69 8.87
C HIS A 81 -8.49 -13.93 7.47
N ILE A 82 -7.61 -13.92 6.49
CA ILE A 82 -7.96 -14.11 5.09
C ILE A 82 -7.72 -15.57 4.74
N THR A 83 -8.73 -16.19 4.14
CA THR A 83 -8.65 -17.52 3.58
C THR A 83 -8.86 -17.43 2.07
N VAL A 84 -7.88 -17.91 1.34
CA VAL A 84 -7.92 -18.01 -0.12
C VAL A 84 -8.45 -19.39 -0.50
N GLU A 85 -9.07 -19.54 -1.68
CA GLU A 85 -9.60 -20.81 -2.19
C GLU A 85 -8.59 -21.98 -2.21
N ASP A 86 -7.29 -21.70 -2.17
CA ASP A 86 -6.23 -22.72 -2.07
C ASP A 86 -5.90 -23.15 -0.64
N ASN A 87 -6.76 -22.78 0.32
CA ASN A 87 -6.58 -22.96 1.76
C ASN A 87 -5.34 -22.26 2.34
N SER A 88 -4.71 -21.35 1.60
CA SER A 88 -3.74 -20.45 2.23
C SER A 88 -4.46 -19.50 3.19
N MET A 89 -3.86 -19.35 4.37
CA MET A 89 -4.43 -18.60 5.48
C MET A 89 -3.41 -17.59 5.99
N ARG A 90 -3.85 -16.36 6.24
CA ARG A 90 -2.97 -15.33 6.81
C ARG A 90 -3.74 -14.27 7.58
N TRP A 91 -3.10 -13.75 8.61
CA TRP A 91 -3.60 -12.60 9.37
C TRP A 91 -3.09 -11.30 8.76
N VAL A 92 -3.98 -10.31 8.68
CA VAL A 92 -3.66 -8.96 8.23
C VAL A 92 -4.25 -7.96 9.21
N THR A 93 -3.40 -7.14 9.82
CA THR A 93 -3.86 -5.99 10.61
C THR A 93 -4.16 -4.82 9.68
N ARG A 94 -5.40 -4.33 9.71
CA ARG A 94 -5.86 -3.17 8.95
C ARG A 94 -6.14 -2.01 9.90
N THR A 95 -5.83 -0.81 9.43
CA THR A 95 -6.07 0.44 10.16
C THR A 95 -7.22 1.19 9.51
N TYR A 96 -8.34 1.29 10.21
CA TYR A 96 -9.55 1.99 9.81
C TYR A 96 -9.61 3.38 10.45
N TRP A 97 -9.99 4.37 9.65
CA TRP A 97 -10.08 5.79 9.98
C TRP A 97 -11.50 6.29 9.74
N SER A 98 -12.02 7.14 10.62
CA SER A 98 -13.23 7.92 10.38
C SER A 98 -12.99 9.34 10.87
N ARG A 99 -13.41 10.32 10.06
CA ARG A 99 -13.37 11.72 10.42
C ARG A 99 -14.31 12.03 11.58
N THR A 100 -15.44 11.32 11.65
CA THR A 100 -16.38 11.41 12.77
C THR A 100 -15.98 10.45 13.89
N PRO A 101 -16.02 10.85 15.18
CA PRO A 101 -15.75 9.92 16.27
C PRO A 101 -16.88 8.88 16.35
N MET A 102 -16.56 7.61 16.10
CA MET A 102 -17.55 6.53 16.14
C MET A 102 -17.59 5.84 17.51
N SER A 103 -18.79 5.45 17.93
CA SER A 103 -18.98 4.81 19.23
C SER A 103 -18.29 3.44 19.30
N PRO A 104 -17.96 2.93 20.51
CA PRO A 104 -17.39 1.60 20.67
C PRO A 104 -18.30 0.49 20.12
N GLU A 105 -19.62 0.65 20.27
CA GLU A 105 -20.64 -0.27 19.76
C GLU A 105 -20.63 -0.29 18.23
N TRP A 106 -20.59 0.88 17.59
CA TRP A 106 -20.51 0.96 16.14
C TRP A 106 -19.23 0.30 15.61
N TRP A 107 -18.08 0.52 16.27
CA TRP A 107 -16.84 -0.14 15.88
C TRP A 107 -16.88 -1.66 16.07
N ALA A 108 -17.57 -2.15 17.10
CA ALA A 108 -17.78 -3.59 17.30
C ALA A 108 -18.67 -4.18 16.19
N ASP A 109 -19.71 -3.47 15.79
CA ASP A 109 -20.62 -3.86 14.70
C ASP A 109 -19.88 -3.87 13.37
N PHE A 110 -19.16 -2.80 13.06
CA PHE A 110 -18.30 -2.71 11.88
C PHE A 110 -17.28 -3.84 11.83
N THR A 111 -16.63 -4.15 12.97
CA THR A 111 -15.66 -5.25 13.05
C THR A 111 -16.32 -6.59 12.74
N ARG A 112 -17.51 -6.85 13.27
CA ARG A 112 -18.25 -8.11 12.99
C ARG A 112 -18.70 -8.20 11.53
N ASP A 113 -19.15 -7.09 10.95
CA ASP A 113 -19.54 -6.99 9.54
C ASP A 113 -18.37 -7.29 8.57
N ARG A 114 -17.12 -7.13 9.01
CA ARG A 114 -15.96 -7.54 8.21
C ARG A 114 -15.88 -9.05 7.97
N ASN A 115 -16.49 -9.87 8.83
CA ASN A 115 -16.48 -11.31 8.67
C ASN A 115 -17.31 -11.74 7.44
N GLY A 116 -16.75 -12.60 6.60
CA GLY A 116 -17.40 -13.07 5.37
C GLY A 116 -17.27 -12.15 4.16
N LYS A 117 -16.61 -10.98 4.27
CA LYS A 117 -16.39 -10.09 3.12
C LYS A 117 -15.43 -10.70 2.11
N ASP A 118 -15.78 -10.59 0.84
CA ASP A 118 -14.92 -10.91 -0.29
C ASP A 118 -13.82 -9.84 -0.41
N VAL A 119 -12.55 -10.27 -0.44
CA VAL A 119 -11.37 -9.40 -0.52
C VAL A 119 -10.61 -9.59 -1.85
N THR A 120 -11.22 -10.25 -2.83
CA THR A 120 -10.63 -10.54 -4.15
C THR A 120 -10.50 -9.29 -5.01
N GLU A 121 -11.54 -8.45 -5.05
CA GLU A 121 -11.60 -7.24 -5.88
C GLU A 121 -12.02 -6.00 -5.07
N ASP A 122 -13.06 -6.09 -4.23
CA ASP A 122 -13.68 -4.96 -3.52
C ASP A 122 -12.84 -4.36 -2.36
N HIS A 123 -11.76 -5.02 -1.93
CA HIS A 123 -10.85 -4.52 -0.88
C HIS A 123 -9.40 -4.26 -1.32
N LEU A 124 -9.23 -4.14 -2.65
CA LEU A 124 -8.03 -3.80 -3.42
C LEU A 124 -6.84 -4.78 -3.31
N PRO A 125 -6.07 -4.92 -4.41
CA PRO A 125 -5.25 -6.08 -4.70
C PRO A 125 -3.88 -5.95 -4.05
N GLY A 126 -3.77 -6.47 -2.84
CA GLY A 126 -2.50 -6.58 -2.13
C GLY A 126 -2.24 -7.94 -1.52
N LEU A 127 -3.23 -8.83 -1.65
CA LEU A 127 -3.36 -9.96 -0.75
C LEU A 127 -3.13 -11.33 -1.41
N ALA A 128 -2.99 -11.34 -2.74
CA ALA A 128 -2.58 -12.52 -3.51
C ALA A 128 -1.05 -12.55 -3.78
N ARG A 129 -0.22 -11.88 -2.97
CA ARG A 129 1.20 -12.25 -2.90
C ARG A 129 1.29 -13.47 -1.99
N VAL A 130 1.21 -14.65 -2.61
CA VAL A 130 2.02 -15.79 -2.18
C VAL A 130 3.43 -15.22 -2.08
N GLU A 131 4.01 -15.27 -0.89
CA GLU A 131 5.42 -14.94 -0.70
C GLU A 131 6.21 -15.61 -1.83
N GLU A 132 7.09 -14.85 -2.49
CA GLU A 132 8.14 -15.47 -3.28
C GLU A 132 8.87 -16.38 -2.29
N ALA A 133 8.60 -17.69 -2.37
CA ALA A 133 9.59 -18.67 -1.97
C ALA A 133 10.82 -18.31 -2.79
N VAL A 134 11.77 -17.68 -2.14
CA VAL A 134 13.14 -17.65 -2.59
C VAL A 134 13.58 -19.10 -2.52
N ASP A 135 13.28 -19.87 -3.57
CA ASP A 135 13.84 -21.19 -3.76
C ASP A 135 15.32 -21.00 -4.12
N GLU A 136 16.14 -20.77 -3.08
CA GLU A 136 17.48 -21.31 -3.05
C GLU A 136 17.34 -22.82 -2.88
N ALA A 137 17.18 -23.51 -4.01
CA ALA A 137 17.40 -24.94 -4.13
C ALA A 137 18.25 -25.17 -5.39
N GLU A 138 19.56 -25.04 -5.22
CA GLU A 138 20.52 -25.76 -6.04
C GLU A 138 20.25 -27.26 -5.87
N GLU A 139 19.68 -27.92 -6.87
CA GLU A 139 19.94 -29.35 -7.04
C GLU A 139 19.90 -29.75 -8.53
N GLN A 140 21.13 -29.80 -9.05
CA GLN A 140 21.68 -30.58 -10.14
C GLN A 140 20.76 -31.61 -10.83
N ALA A 141 20.74 -31.53 -12.17
CA ALA A 141 20.47 -32.69 -13.03
C ALA A 141 21.57 -33.76 -12.84
N PRO A 142 21.26 -35.04 -13.15
CA PRO A 142 21.68 -35.51 -14.47
C PRO A 142 20.67 -36.37 -15.24
N GLU A 143 20.95 -36.38 -16.56
CA GLU A 143 20.66 -37.31 -17.67
C GLU A 143 20.59 -38.81 -17.26
N THR A 144 20.01 -39.81 -17.94
CA THR A 144 19.34 -40.06 -19.25
C THR A 144 18.85 -41.52 -19.18
N ASP A 145 17.75 -41.89 -19.86
CA ASP A 145 17.71 -43.07 -20.77
C ASP A 145 16.34 -43.18 -21.49
N GLU A 146 16.39 -43.45 -22.80
CA GLU A 146 15.28 -43.68 -23.73
C GLU A 146 14.73 -45.14 -23.63
N PRO A 147 13.95 -45.67 -24.60
CA PRO A 147 12.56 -45.35 -24.95
C PRO A 147 11.64 -46.60 -24.86
N ALA A 148 10.31 -46.42 -24.88
CA ALA A 148 9.37 -47.52 -25.09
C ALA A 148 8.39 -47.20 -26.24
N VAL A 149 8.39 -48.11 -27.21
CA VAL A 149 7.73 -48.09 -28.51
C VAL A 149 6.24 -48.40 -28.41
N GLY A 150 5.43 -47.78 -29.28
CA GLY A 150 4.30 -48.47 -29.92
C GLY A 150 2.95 -47.74 -29.92
N ALA A 151 2.70 -46.93 -30.95
CA ALA A 151 1.35 -46.70 -31.48
C ALA A 151 1.43 -46.37 -32.98
N GLU A 152 0.70 -47.13 -33.80
CA GLU A 152 0.55 -46.97 -35.24
C GLU A 152 -0.08 -45.62 -35.65
N PRO A 153 0.18 -45.12 -36.88
CA PRO A 153 -0.13 -43.75 -37.26
C PRO A 153 -1.60 -43.57 -37.65
N PRO A 154 -2.33 -42.59 -37.08
CA PRO A 154 -3.52 -42.06 -37.72
C PRO A 154 -3.09 -41.10 -38.84
N ALA A 155 -3.80 -41.14 -39.97
CA ALA A 155 -3.57 -40.30 -41.13
C ALA A 155 -3.28 -38.84 -40.72
N GLU A 156 -2.14 -38.33 -41.20
CA GLU A 156 -1.59 -37.00 -40.91
C GLU A 156 -2.58 -35.90 -41.31
N GLN A 157 -3.52 -35.58 -40.41
CA GLN A 157 -4.20 -34.30 -40.48
C GLN A 157 -3.17 -33.26 -40.01
N PRO A 158 -2.88 -32.23 -40.83
CA PRO A 158 -1.93 -31.20 -40.43
C PRO A 158 -2.43 -30.57 -39.14
N SER A 159 -1.55 -30.41 -38.15
CA SER A 159 -1.91 -29.86 -36.85
C SER A 159 -2.43 -28.42 -36.99
N GLU A 160 -3.23 -27.96 -36.03
CA GLU A 160 -3.71 -26.58 -35.98
C GLU A 160 -2.56 -25.56 -36.00
N ALA A 161 -1.42 -25.91 -35.39
CA ALA A 161 -0.20 -25.11 -35.40
C ALA A 161 0.40 -24.98 -36.81
N TYR A 162 0.50 -26.11 -37.53
CA TYR A 162 0.97 -26.11 -38.93
C TYR A 162 0.03 -25.32 -39.84
N GLN A 163 -1.29 -25.51 -39.71
CA GLN A 163 -2.29 -24.80 -40.53
C GLN A 163 -2.20 -23.29 -40.30
N THR A 164 -2.08 -22.87 -39.04
CA THR A 164 -1.91 -21.45 -38.67
C THR A 164 -0.68 -20.85 -39.36
N LEU A 165 0.45 -21.57 -39.39
CA LEU A 165 1.68 -21.12 -40.05
C LEU A 165 1.54 -21.06 -41.58
N ALA A 166 0.89 -22.06 -42.18
CA ALA A 166 0.65 -22.12 -43.62
C ALA A 166 -0.25 -20.97 -44.11
N GLU A 167 -1.16 -20.49 -43.27
CA GLU A 167 -2.09 -19.39 -43.59
C GLU A 167 -1.48 -18.00 -43.44
N VAL A 168 -0.29 -17.85 -42.84
CA VAL A 168 0.34 -16.53 -42.60
C VAL A 168 0.55 -15.73 -43.89
N ARG A 169 0.89 -16.41 -45.00
CA ARG A 169 1.07 -15.76 -46.31
C ARG A 169 -0.23 -15.11 -46.81
N ALA A 170 -1.39 -15.69 -46.49
CA ALA A 170 -2.68 -15.13 -46.87
C ALA A 170 -2.99 -13.85 -46.07
N ALA A 171 -2.46 -13.74 -44.84
CA ALA A 171 -2.60 -12.57 -44.00
C ALA A 171 -1.61 -11.43 -44.35
N ASP A 172 -0.34 -11.75 -44.67
CA ASP A 172 0.62 -10.78 -45.22
C ASP A 172 1.55 -11.46 -46.24
N PRO A 173 1.50 -11.07 -47.54
CA PRO A 173 2.33 -11.65 -48.59
C PRO A 173 3.84 -11.52 -48.37
N ARG A 174 4.29 -10.62 -47.49
CA ARG A 174 5.72 -10.43 -47.15
C ARG A 174 6.28 -11.53 -46.25
N MET A 175 5.43 -12.40 -45.71
CA MET A 175 5.84 -13.53 -44.87
C MET A 175 5.46 -14.88 -45.52
N PRO A 176 6.05 -15.24 -46.68
CA PRO A 176 5.85 -16.57 -47.25
C PRO A 176 6.68 -17.61 -46.48
N LEU A 177 6.01 -18.57 -45.84
CA LEU A 177 6.66 -19.74 -45.23
C LEU A 177 6.53 -20.94 -46.17
N SER A 178 7.64 -21.66 -46.37
CA SER A 178 7.67 -22.94 -47.09
C SER A 178 7.20 -24.10 -46.19
N ASP A 179 6.88 -25.25 -46.80
CA ASP A 179 6.46 -26.45 -46.05
C ASP A 179 7.50 -26.87 -44.99
N ILE A 180 8.79 -26.84 -45.35
CA ILE A 180 9.89 -27.18 -44.43
C ILE A 180 9.93 -26.19 -43.26
N GLU A 181 9.80 -24.89 -43.53
CA GLU A 181 9.79 -23.87 -42.47
C GLU A 181 8.55 -23.99 -41.57
N CYS A 182 7.39 -24.33 -42.11
CA CYS A 182 6.19 -24.58 -41.30
C CYS A 182 6.39 -25.76 -40.35
N ARG A 183 6.98 -26.87 -40.81
CA ARG A 183 7.29 -28.05 -39.96
C ARG A 183 8.32 -27.71 -38.88
N ASP A 184 9.38 -26.98 -39.24
CA ASP A 184 10.42 -26.57 -38.31
C ASP A 184 9.92 -25.62 -37.19
N LEU A 185 8.86 -24.85 -37.46
CA LEU A 185 8.29 -23.88 -36.53
C LEU A 185 7.04 -24.40 -35.79
N GLU A 186 6.53 -25.55 -36.20
CA GLU A 186 5.28 -26.13 -35.69
C GLU A 186 5.31 -26.30 -34.18
N PHE A 187 6.43 -26.76 -33.61
CA PHE A 187 6.59 -26.91 -32.16
C PHE A 187 6.43 -25.58 -31.41
N LEU A 188 6.98 -24.48 -31.94
CA LEU A 188 6.86 -23.17 -31.31
C LEU A 188 5.43 -22.62 -31.43
N ALA A 189 4.78 -22.80 -32.58
CA ALA A 189 3.38 -22.43 -32.75
C ALA A 189 2.45 -23.28 -31.87
N ALA A 190 2.74 -24.57 -31.70
CA ALA A 190 2.02 -25.45 -30.78
C ALA A 190 2.19 -25.00 -29.32
N GLU A 191 3.39 -24.56 -28.92
CA GLU A 191 3.62 -23.99 -27.57
C GLU A 191 2.84 -22.68 -27.38
N TRP A 192 2.71 -21.83 -28.41
CA TRP A 192 1.84 -20.65 -28.35
C TRP A 192 0.37 -21.04 -28.10
N LEU A 193 -0.16 -21.99 -28.87
CA LEU A 193 -1.53 -22.49 -28.71
C LEU A 193 -1.74 -23.15 -27.35
N TYR A 194 -0.76 -23.95 -26.88
CA TYR A 194 -0.78 -24.59 -25.56
C TYR A 194 -0.82 -23.55 -24.43
N ARG A 195 -0.11 -22.44 -24.59
CA ARG A 195 -0.18 -21.29 -23.67
C ARG A 195 -1.46 -20.46 -23.84
N GLY A 196 -2.36 -20.89 -24.71
CA GLY A 196 -3.69 -20.34 -24.93
C GLY A 196 -3.73 -19.14 -25.85
N ALA A 197 -2.68 -18.88 -26.64
CA ALA A 197 -2.78 -17.95 -27.77
C ALA A 197 -3.72 -18.52 -28.83
N THR A 198 -4.40 -17.65 -29.56
CA THR A 198 -5.24 -18.06 -30.69
C THR A 198 -4.40 -18.09 -31.97
N PRO A 199 -4.85 -18.79 -33.03
CA PRO A 199 -4.23 -18.71 -34.36
C PRO A 199 -4.04 -17.26 -34.82
N GLN A 200 -5.01 -16.40 -34.54
CA GLN A 200 -4.99 -14.98 -34.88
C GLN A 200 -3.89 -14.20 -34.13
N ASP A 201 -3.61 -14.56 -32.87
CA ASP A 201 -2.50 -13.98 -32.09
C ASP A 201 -1.14 -14.35 -32.70
N ILE A 202 -0.99 -15.60 -33.15
CA ILE A 202 0.22 -16.09 -33.82
C ILE A 202 0.42 -15.35 -35.14
N THR A 203 -0.60 -15.28 -35.99
CA THR A 203 -0.55 -14.54 -37.25
C THR A 203 -0.18 -13.08 -37.01
N LYS A 204 -0.85 -12.40 -36.08
CA LYS A 204 -0.57 -11.01 -35.72
C LYS A 204 0.87 -10.82 -35.25
N ALA A 205 1.38 -11.71 -34.40
CA ALA A 205 2.76 -11.63 -33.92
C ALA A 205 3.77 -11.74 -35.08
N LEU A 206 3.48 -12.58 -36.06
CA LEU A 206 4.31 -12.77 -37.25
C LEU A 206 4.19 -11.60 -38.23
N THR A 207 3.03 -10.96 -38.38
CA THR A 207 2.80 -9.92 -39.39
C THR A 207 2.95 -8.47 -38.90
N ASP A 208 2.84 -8.21 -37.60
CA ASP A 208 2.86 -6.84 -37.06
C ASP A 208 4.23 -6.16 -37.24
N GLY A 209 4.27 -4.97 -37.85
CA GLY A 209 5.50 -4.20 -37.99
C GLY A 209 6.57 -4.90 -38.84
N LEU A 210 6.18 -5.61 -39.89
CA LEU A 210 7.13 -6.20 -40.83
C LEU A 210 7.89 -5.12 -41.62
N PRO A 211 9.20 -5.31 -41.85
CA PRO A 211 9.97 -4.50 -42.81
C PRO A 211 9.33 -4.51 -44.22
N PRO A 212 9.68 -3.54 -45.07
CA PRO A 212 9.15 -3.48 -46.45
C PRO A 212 9.57 -4.69 -47.29
N ALA A 213 10.71 -5.31 -47.00
CA ALA A 213 11.14 -6.58 -47.59
C ALA A 213 11.68 -7.52 -46.51
N VAL A 214 11.25 -8.77 -46.52
CA VAL A 214 11.72 -9.83 -45.62
C VAL A 214 12.50 -10.82 -46.47
N THR A 215 13.82 -10.86 -46.29
CA THR A 215 14.71 -11.75 -47.05
C THR A 215 14.82 -13.16 -46.47
N ASN A 216 14.49 -13.33 -45.18
CA ASN A 216 14.47 -14.62 -44.49
C ASN A 216 13.19 -14.77 -43.64
N PRO A 217 12.07 -15.21 -44.24
CA PRO A 217 10.79 -15.36 -43.56
C PRO A 217 10.84 -16.36 -42.39
N GLY A 218 11.38 -17.58 -42.60
CA GLY A 218 11.45 -18.60 -41.55
C GLY A 218 12.30 -18.20 -40.34
N GLY A 219 13.48 -17.61 -40.57
CA GLY A 219 14.34 -17.14 -39.47
C GLY A 219 13.71 -15.98 -38.68
N PHE A 220 13.00 -15.08 -39.37
CA PHE A 220 12.28 -13.98 -38.73
C PHE A 220 11.08 -14.48 -37.93
N ALA A 221 10.33 -15.45 -38.47
CA ALA A 221 9.22 -16.09 -37.79
C ALA A 221 9.67 -16.81 -36.51
N ARG A 222 10.76 -17.60 -36.58
CA ARG A 222 11.37 -18.24 -35.39
C ARG A 222 11.68 -17.22 -34.30
N THR A 223 12.44 -16.18 -34.65
CA THR A 223 12.85 -15.13 -33.71
C THR A 223 11.64 -14.49 -33.03
N ARG A 224 10.55 -14.27 -33.76
CA ARG A 224 9.33 -13.69 -33.17
C ARG A 224 8.55 -14.66 -32.31
N LEU A 225 8.41 -15.91 -32.72
CA LEU A 225 7.74 -16.93 -31.92
C LEU A 225 8.46 -17.17 -30.59
N GLU A 226 9.79 -17.11 -30.59
CA GLU A 226 10.60 -17.21 -29.36
C GLU A 226 10.52 -15.93 -28.50
N SER A 227 10.81 -14.76 -29.09
CA SER A 227 10.90 -13.51 -28.34
C SER A 227 9.55 -12.96 -27.85
N LYS A 228 8.46 -13.22 -28.58
CA LYS A 228 7.10 -12.80 -28.20
C LYS A 228 6.28 -13.93 -27.57
N MET A 229 6.92 -15.05 -27.22
CA MET A 229 6.27 -16.21 -26.62
C MET A 229 5.37 -15.78 -25.44
N PRO A 230 4.05 -16.05 -25.50
CA PRO A 230 3.14 -15.69 -24.42
C PRO A 230 3.58 -16.31 -23.09
N PRO A 231 3.43 -15.61 -21.95
CA PRO A 231 3.59 -16.25 -20.65
C PRO A 231 2.52 -17.33 -20.47
N LYS A 232 2.82 -18.40 -19.72
CA LYS A 232 1.89 -19.52 -19.47
C LYS A 232 0.58 -18.99 -18.85
N LYS A 233 -0.50 -18.87 -19.63
CA LYS A 233 -1.79 -18.28 -19.21
C LYS A 233 -2.39 -18.96 -17.97
N ALA A 234 -2.12 -20.26 -17.76
CA ALA A 234 -2.52 -20.98 -16.56
C ALA A 234 -2.03 -20.29 -15.27
N LYS A 235 -0.78 -19.82 -15.24
CA LYS A 235 -0.22 -19.12 -14.06
C LYS A 235 -0.80 -17.72 -13.88
N ILE A 236 -1.19 -17.04 -14.96
CA ILE A 236 -1.78 -15.69 -14.88
C ILE A 236 -3.24 -15.75 -14.47
N ARG A 237 -4.05 -16.66 -15.04
CA ARG A 237 -5.46 -16.86 -14.65
C ARG A 237 -5.60 -17.42 -13.24
N GLN A 238 -4.74 -18.36 -12.83
CA GLN A 238 -4.73 -18.86 -11.44
C GLN A 238 -4.35 -17.77 -10.43
N LYS A 239 -3.56 -16.76 -10.83
CA LYS A 239 -3.15 -15.65 -9.96
C LYS A 239 -4.20 -14.54 -9.87
N ALA A 240 -5.03 -14.37 -10.90
CA ALA A 240 -6.09 -13.35 -10.95
C ALA A 240 -7.47 -13.85 -10.48
N ALA A 241 -7.73 -15.16 -10.47
CA ALA A 241 -9.07 -15.71 -10.23
C ALA A 241 -9.29 -16.35 -8.84
N ARG A 242 -8.29 -16.35 -7.96
CA ARG A 242 -8.44 -16.98 -6.63
C ARG A 242 -9.24 -16.11 -5.71
N ARG A 243 -10.46 -16.54 -5.39
CA ARG A 243 -11.29 -15.81 -4.43
C ARG A 243 -10.67 -15.87 -3.05
N ALA A 244 -10.76 -14.76 -2.33
CA ALA A 244 -10.29 -14.65 -0.97
C ALA A 244 -11.39 -14.02 -0.12
N HIS A 245 -11.63 -14.57 1.07
CA HIS A 245 -12.66 -14.10 1.98
C HIS A 245 -12.09 -13.95 3.40
N VAL A 246 -12.69 -13.04 4.17
CA VAL A 246 -12.37 -12.90 5.59
C VAL A 246 -13.12 -13.99 6.36
N THR A 247 -12.41 -14.92 7.00
CA THR A 247 -13.01 -16.01 7.79
C THR A 247 -13.08 -15.70 9.26
N ARG A 248 -12.24 -14.78 9.74
CA ARG A 248 -12.24 -14.36 11.14
C ARG A 248 -11.78 -12.93 11.25
N VAL A 249 -12.30 -12.25 12.26
CA VAL A 249 -11.98 -10.86 12.60
C VAL A 249 -11.73 -10.77 14.09
N LEU A 250 -10.74 -9.97 14.48
CA LEU A 250 -10.40 -9.70 15.87
C LEU A 250 -10.09 -8.21 16.01
N MET A 251 -10.57 -7.57 17.08
CA MET A 251 -10.11 -6.24 17.42
C MET A 251 -8.67 -6.29 17.94
N ALA A 252 -7.85 -5.32 17.53
CA ALA A 252 -6.46 -5.18 17.96
C ALA A 252 -6.21 -3.82 18.63
N CYS A 253 -5.25 -3.81 19.55
CA CYS A 253 -4.77 -2.61 20.21
C CYS A 253 -4.07 -1.70 19.19
N GLY A 254 -4.53 -0.45 19.09
CA GLY A 254 -3.96 0.57 18.19
C GLY A 254 -2.52 1.01 18.48
N ILE A 255 -1.88 0.45 19.52
CA ILE A 255 -0.50 0.78 19.93
C ILE A 255 0.45 -0.41 19.87
N CYS A 256 0.05 -1.55 20.42
CA CYS A 256 0.92 -2.73 20.57
C CYS A 256 0.52 -3.92 19.70
N ASP A 257 -0.56 -3.80 18.91
CA ASP A 257 -1.10 -4.87 18.04
C ASP A 257 -1.53 -6.15 18.77
N ALA A 258 -1.59 -6.15 20.11
CA ALA A 258 -2.22 -7.24 20.87
C ALA A 258 -3.71 -7.32 20.53
N ASP A 259 -4.23 -8.52 20.30
CA ASP A 259 -5.65 -8.71 19.96
C ASP A 259 -6.48 -9.14 21.18
N GLU A 260 -7.79 -9.05 21.01
CA GLU A 260 -8.80 -9.36 22.03
C GLU A 260 -8.76 -10.80 22.58
N ARG A 261 -8.04 -11.74 21.94
CA ARG A 261 -7.82 -13.08 22.50
C ARG A 261 -6.70 -13.10 23.52
N THR A 262 -5.76 -12.17 23.40
CA THR A 262 -4.55 -12.10 24.22
C THR A 262 -4.67 -11.08 25.34
N LYS A 263 -5.35 -9.95 25.11
CA LYS A 263 -5.54 -8.87 26.07
C LYS A 263 -6.97 -8.34 26.02
N LYS A 264 -7.44 -7.79 27.14
CA LYS A 264 -8.71 -7.06 27.16
C LYS A 264 -8.56 -5.75 26.39
N ILE A 265 -9.32 -5.60 25.30
CA ILE A 265 -9.35 -4.37 24.50
C ILE A 265 -10.51 -3.49 24.98
N VAL A 266 -10.19 -2.28 25.41
CA VAL A 266 -11.13 -1.25 25.85
C VAL A 266 -10.99 -0.08 24.89
N ASN A 267 -12.07 0.24 24.17
CA ASN A 267 -12.09 1.31 23.17
C ASN A 267 -10.86 1.29 22.22
N GLY A 268 -10.44 0.08 21.82
CA GLY A 268 -9.37 -0.16 20.84
C GLY A 268 -7.96 -0.11 21.38
N LEU A 269 -7.78 -0.01 22.69
CA LEU A 269 -6.48 -0.16 23.35
C LEU A 269 -6.53 -1.27 24.40
N CYS A 270 -5.40 -1.95 24.63
CA CYS A 270 -5.29 -2.81 25.79
C CYS A 270 -5.12 -1.98 27.07
N ASP A 271 -5.49 -2.56 28.20
CA ASP A 271 -5.32 -2.02 29.56
C ASP A 271 -3.94 -1.42 29.83
N GLU A 272 -2.85 -2.12 29.48
CA GLU A 272 -1.49 -1.62 29.67
C GLU A 272 -1.19 -0.36 28.83
N CYS A 273 -1.62 -0.35 27.57
CA CYS A 273 -1.41 0.80 26.70
C CYS A 273 -2.29 1.99 27.11
N LEU A 274 -3.51 1.73 27.60
CA LEU A 274 -4.37 2.75 28.17
C LEU A 274 -3.70 3.39 29.39
N ALA A 275 -3.20 2.58 30.33
CA ALA A 275 -2.50 3.08 31.51
C ALA A 275 -1.25 3.90 31.14
N GLN A 276 -0.52 3.51 30.10
CA GLN A 276 0.63 4.28 29.60
C GLN A 276 0.21 5.66 29.07
N ILE A 277 -0.88 5.75 28.32
CA ILE A 277 -1.40 7.03 27.79
C ILE A 277 -1.89 7.95 28.92
N GLU A 278 -2.56 7.37 29.91
CA GLU A 278 -3.06 8.08 31.09
C GLU A 278 -1.89 8.60 31.94
N ALA A 279 -0.84 7.79 32.11
CA ALA A 279 0.37 8.18 32.85
C ALA A 279 1.14 9.34 32.18
N GLU A 280 1.09 9.47 30.86
CA GLU A 280 1.65 10.65 30.17
C GLU A 280 0.87 11.94 30.46
N GLY A 281 -0.32 11.84 31.08
CA GLY A 281 -1.14 12.98 31.52
C GLY A 281 -1.77 13.77 30.36
N PRO A 282 -2.73 14.67 30.64
CA PRO A 282 -3.26 15.56 29.60
C PRO A 282 -2.11 16.40 29.01
N VAL A 283 -2.12 16.63 27.69
CA VAL A 283 -1.21 17.64 27.12
C VAL A 283 -1.69 18.98 27.65
N TRP A 284 -0.93 19.57 28.57
CA TRP A 284 -1.26 20.87 29.15
C TRP A 284 -1.39 21.90 28.02
N VAL A 285 -2.51 22.62 28.06
CA VAL A 285 -2.86 23.68 27.12
C VAL A 285 -1.82 24.80 27.24
N TYR A 286 -0.99 24.96 26.21
CA TYR A 286 -0.25 26.19 25.83
C TYR A 286 0.68 26.92 26.84
N GLN A 287 0.99 26.40 28.03
CA GLN A 287 1.88 27.13 28.97
C GLN A 287 3.28 26.57 29.17
N ASP A 288 3.55 25.31 28.83
CA ASP A 288 4.90 24.75 28.87
C ASP A 288 5.34 24.23 27.50
N PRO A 289 6.61 24.43 27.11
CA PRO A 289 7.12 23.95 25.83
C PRO A 289 7.04 22.42 25.76
N VAL A 290 6.66 21.91 24.58
CA VAL A 290 6.67 20.47 24.28
C VAL A 290 8.05 19.91 24.67
N PRO A 291 8.13 18.89 25.56
CA PRO A 291 9.43 18.43 26.04
C PRO A 291 10.28 17.94 24.86
N ASP A 292 11.60 18.15 24.92
CA ASP A 292 12.51 17.89 23.81
C ASP A 292 12.45 16.45 23.27
N THR A 293 12.10 15.48 24.13
CA THR A 293 11.89 14.06 23.76
C THR A 293 10.75 13.86 22.75
N PHE A 294 9.81 14.79 22.69
CA PHE A 294 8.61 14.74 21.84
C PHE A 294 8.76 15.54 20.55
N LEU A 295 9.80 16.35 20.42
CA LEU A 295 10.10 17.12 19.21
C LEU A 295 10.94 16.30 18.23
N LEU A 296 10.84 16.62 16.93
CA LEU A 296 11.66 15.97 15.91
C LEU A 296 13.14 16.38 16.07
N ALA A 297 14.04 15.39 15.99
CA ALA A 297 15.49 15.64 15.94
C ALA A 297 15.87 16.25 14.56
N PRO A 298 16.78 17.24 14.49
CA PRO A 298 17.16 17.86 13.23
C PRO A 298 17.84 16.85 12.31
N ARG A 299 17.31 16.71 11.09
CA ARG A 299 17.71 15.68 10.13
C ARG A 299 19.16 15.78 9.64
N ASN A 300 19.80 16.96 9.77
CA ASN A 300 21.10 17.26 9.14
C ASN A 300 22.13 17.93 10.08
N GLY A 301 22.05 17.75 11.40
CA GLY A 301 23.05 18.30 12.33
C GLY A 301 23.10 19.83 12.44
N ALA A 302 22.13 20.54 11.87
CA ALA A 302 21.97 21.98 12.11
C ALA A 302 21.52 22.21 13.56
N ALA A 303 22.30 22.96 14.32
CA ALA A 303 21.96 23.36 15.69
C ALA A 303 20.64 24.16 15.70
N ARG A 304 19.77 23.86 16.68
CA ARG A 304 18.52 24.61 16.88
C ARG A 304 18.85 26.05 17.30
N PRO A 305 18.21 27.08 16.71
CA PRO A 305 18.27 28.42 17.29
C PRO A 305 17.51 28.40 18.63
N GLY A 306 18.22 28.69 19.73
CA GLY A 306 17.65 28.80 21.08
C GLY A 306 17.96 27.67 22.04
N ALA A 307 18.84 26.72 21.70
CA ALA A 307 19.31 25.72 22.64
C ALA A 307 20.50 26.25 23.47
N ASP A 308 20.23 27.21 24.36
CA ASP A 308 21.12 27.52 25.48
C ASP A 308 20.28 27.96 26.69
N ALA A 309 20.72 27.50 27.87
CA ALA A 309 20.30 27.87 29.23
C ALA A 309 19.18 27.04 29.89
N VAL A 310 19.61 25.97 30.56
CA VAL A 310 18.97 25.55 31.83
C VAL A 310 19.47 26.47 32.95
N THR A 311 18.56 27.34 33.39
CA THR A 311 18.30 27.86 34.75
C THR A 311 19.44 28.43 35.63
N ALA A 312 19.37 29.75 35.84
CA ALA A 312 19.39 30.37 37.18
C ALA A 312 18.32 31.49 37.20
N PRO A 313 17.58 31.73 38.30
CA PRO A 313 16.44 32.66 38.29
C PRO A 313 16.91 34.12 38.23
N GLY A 314 16.43 34.86 37.23
CA GLY A 314 16.61 36.31 37.13
C GLY A 314 15.76 37.10 38.14
N PRO A 315 16.07 38.38 38.38
CA PRO A 315 15.51 39.14 39.48
C PRO A 315 14.01 39.41 39.25
N ARG A 316 13.23 39.20 40.31
CA ARG A 316 11.83 39.63 40.40
C ARG A 316 11.79 41.04 41.02
N ASP A 317 10.79 41.84 40.66
CA ASP A 317 10.49 43.06 41.39
C ASP A 317 9.96 42.75 42.81
N ALA A 318 9.77 43.78 43.64
CA ALA A 318 9.42 43.63 45.06
C ALA A 318 8.11 42.84 45.31
N ASP A 319 7.25 42.69 44.30
CA ASP A 319 5.97 41.99 44.35
C ASP A 319 5.94 40.66 43.55
N GLY A 320 7.08 40.25 42.95
CA GLY A 320 7.21 38.93 42.33
C GLY A 320 6.78 38.83 40.86
N ARG A 321 6.60 39.94 40.14
CA ARG A 321 6.19 39.99 38.72
C ARG A 321 7.40 40.14 37.78
N LEU A 322 7.27 39.59 36.56
CA LEU A 322 8.23 39.78 35.47
C LEU A 322 7.97 41.11 34.76
N PRO A 323 8.94 42.04 34.67
CA PRO A 323 8.78 43.29 33.93
C PRO A 323 8.86 43.03 32.41
N GLY A 324 7.84 43.47 31.66
CA GLY A 324 7.84 43.47 30.18
C GLY A 324 6.87 42.53 29.46
N ALA A 325 5.98 41.83 30.16
CA ALA A 325 5.05 40.86 29.55
C ALA A 325 3.86 41.48 28.76
N ASP A 326 3.78 42.80 28.59
CA ASP A 326 2.68 43.50 27.90
C ASP A 326 3.15 44.29 26.66
N GLU A 327 4.27 43.91 26.01
CA GLU A 327 4.63 44.50 24.72
C GLU A 327 4.02 43.69 23.56
N VAL A 328 2.88 44.17 23.05
CA VAL A 328 2.24 43.65 21.83
C VAL A 328 3.17 43.93 20.65
N ILE A 329 3.84 42.89 20.14
CA ILE A 329 4.68 43.00 18.95
C ILE A 329 3.77 43.15 17.73
N ASP A 330 3.81 44.31 17.10
CA ASP A 330 3.12 44.55 15.84
C ASP A 330 3.77 43.74 14.71
N VAL A 331 3.09 42.66 14.30
CA VAL A 331 3.53 41.75 13.23
C VAL A 331 3.03 42.17 11.84
N THR A 332 2.40 43.33 11.71
CA THR A 332 1.78 43.80 10.47
C THR A 332 2.78 43.84 9.31
N GLU A 333 3.99 44.34 9.53
CA GLU A 333 5.02 44.43 8.49
C GLU A 333 5.46 43.04 7.97
N ARG A 334 5.48 42.04 8.87
CA ARG A 334 5.87 40.67 8.54
C ARG A 334 4.78 39.93 7.79
N VAL A 335 3.51 40.20 8.10
CA VAL A 335 2.36 39.69 7.36
C VAL A 335 2.27 40.32 5.97
N GLU A 336 2.55 41.61 5.85
CA GLU A 336 2.57 42.30 4.55
C GLU A 336 3.72 41.84 3.64
N ALA A 337 4.87 41.48 4.21
CA ALA A 337 5.98 40.90 3.45
C ALA A 337 5.61 39.55 2.82
N ILE A 338 4.91 38.68 3.57
CA ILE A 338 4.43 37.38 3.07
C ILE A 338 3.39 37.58 1.96
N ARG A 339 2.48 38.56 2.10
CA ARG A 339 1.47 38.85 1.08
C ARG A 339 2.08 39.38 -0.21
N ARG A 340 3.09 40.25 -0.13
CA ARG A 340 3.86 40.71 -1.31
C ARG A 340 4.54 39.55 -2.02
N ALA A 341 5.16 38.64 -1.28
CA ALA A 341 5.78 37.44 -1.85
C ALA A 341 4.76 36.50 -2.53
N ALA A 342 3.51 36.49 -2.05
CA ALA A 342 2.41 35.73 -2.62
C ALA A 342 1.61 36.49 -3.71
N GLY A 343 2.01 37.70 -4.11
CA GLY A 343 1.33 38.51 -5.13
C GLY A 343 -0.02 39.12 -4.71
N LEU A 344 -0.33 39.14 -3.41
CA LEU A 344 -1.56 39.68 -2.86
C LEU A 344 -1.39 41.17 -2.52
N ARG A 345 -2.38 42.02 -2.86
CA ARG A 345 -2.33 43.47 -2.55
C ARG A 345 -2.44 43.72 -1.03
N SER A 346 -1.77 44.78 -0.55
CA SER A 346 -1.80 45.20 0.86
C SER A 346 -3.18 45.73 1.27
N TRP A 347 -3.47 45.64 2.55
CA TRP A 347 -4.63 46.31 3.15
C TRP A 347 -4.28 47.79 3.36
N ARG A 348 -5.27 48.67 3.26
CA ARG A 348 -5.10 50.11 3.47
C ARG A 348 -5.25 50.44 4.95
#